data_AF-A0A9D5R5C1-F1
#
_entry.id   AF-A0A9D5R5C1-F1
#
_cell.length_a   1.000
_cell.length_b   1.000
_cell.length_c   1.000
_cell.angle_alpha   90.00
_cell.angle_beta   90.00
_cell.angle_gamma   90.00
#
_symmetry.space_group_name_H-M   'P 1'
#
loop_
_entity.id
_entity.type
_entity.pdbx_description
1 polymer ?
#
loop_
_entity_poly.entity_id
_entity_poly.type
_entity_poly.pdbx_seq_one_letter_code
_entity_poly.pdbx_strand_id
1 'polypeptide(L)'
;MRNSLIALILTIMLALPGKAGAAQYMREITVAQDGSGDFTTITEALEAIRAFMDYRVTVNIRNGVYHEKVVIPAWVHNVDFIGQSADSTIITWADHANINKMGTFRTYTLKVDGCGLTFANLTVENNAPRLGQAVALHTEGDRLIFVNCRFLGNQDTIYTAGHRSRLLFDNCYIEGTTDFIFGPATALFTACELRSKSNSYITAASTPADVEVGYVFYRCRLTADEGVDKVYLGRPWRPYASTTFIDCEMGPHITAAGWHNWKDPENEKTARYGEYGSTGPGAQGQRVEWARTIDSARAAELTDPAYIYNNVADWTPVTTENRTVNK
;
A
#
# COMPACT_ATOMS: atom_id res chain seq x y z
N MET A 1 -86.54 21.55 -27.76
CA MET A 1 -85.79 20.35 -28.19
C MET A 1 -84.40 20.80 -28.63
N ARG A 2 -83.41 20.75 -27.73
CA ARG A 2 -82.04 21.15 -28.02
C ARG A 2 -81.13 20.38 -27.06
N ASN A 3 -80.66 19.20 -27.48
CA ASN A 3 -79.65 18.45 -26.74
C ASN A 3 -78.40 18.34 -27.61
N SER A 4 -77.40 19.12 -27.22
CA SER A 4 -76.02 19.01 -27.67
C SER A 4 -75.39 17.77 -27.05
N LEU A 5 -74.78 16.89 -27.85
CA LEU A 5 -73.76 15.96 -27.37
C LEU A 5 -72.47 16.20 -28.15
N ILE A 6 -71.49 16.72 -27.43
CA ILE A 6 -70.09 16.87 -27.83
C ILE A 6 -69.44 15.50 -27.67
N ALA A 7 -68.95 14.91 -28.75
CA ALA A 7 -68.14 13.70 -28.71
C ALA A 7 -66.66 14.09 -28.50
N LEU A 8 -66.16 13.90 -27.28
CA LEU A 8 -64.76 14.06 -26.92
C LEU A 8 -63.98 12.84 -27.41
N ILE A 9 -63.16 12.98 -28.45
CA ILE A 9 -62.24 11.94 -28.90
C ILE A 9 -61.04 11.95 -27.94
N LEU A 10 -61.02 11.01 -27.01
CA LEU A 10 -59.90 10.77 -26.10
C LEU A 10 -58.86 9.91 -26.82
N THR A 11 -57.81 10.51 -27.37
CA THR A 11 -56.68 9.78 -27.95
C THR A 11 -55.83 9.23 -26.81
N ILE A 12 -55.98 7.95 -26.49
CA ILE A 12 -55.10 7.23 -25.56
C ILE A 12 -53.74 7.05 -26.25
N MET A 13 -52.76 7.88 -25.89
CA MET A 13 -51.36 7.56 -26.17
C MET A 13 -50.99 6.33 -25.33
N LEU A 14 -50.90 5.16 -25.97
CA LEU A 14 -50.20 4.02 -25.40
C LEU A 14 -48.72 4.38 -25.25
N ALA A 15 -48.33 4.82 -24.06
CA ALA A 15 -46.95 4.85 -23.66
C ALA A 15 -46.44 3.41 -23.63
N LEU A 16 -45.70 3.02 -24.67
CA LEU A 16 -44.89 1.80 -24.62
C LEU A 16 -43.99 1.91 -23.38
N PRO A 17 -43.97 0.90 -22.49
CA PRO A 17 -42.99 0.88 -21.42
C PRO A 17 -41.62 0.82 -22.08
N GLY A 18 -40.90 1.94 -22.07
CA GLY A 18 -39.49 1.97 -22.40
C GLY A 18 -38.83 0.95 -21.50
N LYS A 19 -38.18 -0.05 -22.09
CA LYS A 19 -37.24 -0.89 -21.35
C LYS A 19 -36.16 0.06 -20.86
N ALA A 20 -36.26 0.53 -19.62
CA ALA A 20 -35.11 1.02 -18.89
C ALA A 20 -34.14 -0.16 -18.84
N GLY A 21 -33.21 -0.21 -19.79
CA GLY A 21 -32.08 -1.11 -19.68
C GLY A 21 -31.43 -0.80 -18.35
N ALA A 22 -31.39 -1.78 -17.44
CA ALA A 22 -30.54 -1.67 -16.27
C ALA A 22 -29.16 -1.29 -16.80
N ALA A 23 -28.66 -0.11 -16.43
CA ALA A 23 -27.31 0.29 -16.82
C ALA A 23 -26.38 -0.82 -16.32
N GLN A 24 -25.82 -1.58 -17.26
CA GLN A 24 -24.88 -2.64 -16.92
C GLN A 24 -23.62 -1.94 -16.44
N TYR A 25 -23.46 -1.87 -15.12
CA TYR A 25 -22.32 -1.20 -14.52
C TYR A 25 -21.03 -1.90 -14.97
N MET A 26 -20.06 -1.11 -15.43
CA MET A 26 -18.74 -1.64 -15.80
C MET A 26 -18.08 -2.24 -14.57
N ARG A 27 -18.00 -3.57 -14.55
CA ARG A 27 -17.26 -4.32 -13.53
C ARG A 27 -15.80 -4.49 -13.90
N GLU A 28 -15.48 -4.31 -15.17
CA GLU A 28 -14.12 -4.40 -15.70
C GLU A 28 -13.86 -3.14 -16.53
N ILE A 29 -12.72 -2.51 -16.28
CA ILE A 29 -12.22 -1.32 -16.97
C ILE A 29 -10.82 -1.65 -17.44
N THR A 30 -10.49 -1.33 -18.69
CA THR A 30 -9.14 -1.48 -19.24
C THR A 30 -8.52 -0.12 -19.50
N VAL A 31 -7.31 0.09 -18.98
CA VAL A 31 -6.50 1.28 -19.24
C VAL A 31 -5.34 0.90 -20.17
N ALA A 32 -5.22 1.55 -21.33
CA ALA A 32 -4.15 1.32 -22.28
C ALA A 32 -3.76 2.60 -23.01
N GLN A 33 -2.48 3.01 -22.90
CA GLN A 33 -1.99 4.26 -23.51
C GLN A 33 -2.03 4.26 -25.05
N ASP A 34 -2.12 3.08 -25.68
CA ASP A 34 -2.23 2.92 -27.13
C ASP A 34 -3.67 3.09 -27.67
N GLY A 35 -4.64 3.35 -26.80
CA GLY A 35 -6.05 3.51 -27.15
C GLY A 35 -6.81 2.20 -27.34
N SER A 36 -6.21 1.04 -27.03
CA SER A 36 -6.88 -0.27 -27.12
C SER A 36 -7.78 -0.60 -25.92
N GLY A 37 -7.76 0.23 -24.87
CA GLY A 37 -8.57 0.11 -23.66
C GLY A 37 -9.79 1.07 -23.65
N ASP A 38 -10.53 1.03 -22.55
CA ASP A 38 -11.65 1.96 -22.30
C ASP A 38 -11.15 3.38 -22.00
N PHE A 39 -9.97 3.49 -21.38
CA PHE A 39 -9.31 4.76 -21.05
C PHE A 39 -7.83 4.71 -21.40
N THR A 40 -7.22 5.89 -21.57
CA THR A 40 -5.77 6.00 -21.85
C THR A 40 -4.95 6.33 -20.61
N THR A 41 -5.61 6.86 -19.57
CA THR A 41 -4.98 7.25 -18.30
C THR A 41 -5.67 6.58 -17.11
N ILE A 42 -4.93 6.45 -16.00
CA ILE A 42 -5.46 5.87 -14.76
C ILE A 42 -6.45 6.85 -14.12
N THR A 43 -6.17 8.16 -14.18
CA THR A 43 -7.08 9.19 -13.66
C THR A 43 -8.45 9.16 -14.34
N GLU A 44 -8.53 9.06 -15.67
CA GLU A 44 -9.82 8.94 -16.38
C GLU A 44 -10.60 7.69 -15.96
N ALA A 45 -9.92 6.55 -15.80
CA ALA A 45 -10.55 5.31 -15.33
C ALA A 45 -11.10 5.45 -13.90
N LEU A 46 -10.41 6.18 -13.02
CA LEU A 46 -10.88 6.47 -11.66
C LEU A 46 -12.13 7.35 -11.65
N GLU A 47 -12.23 8.32 -12.56
CA GLU A 47 -13.41 9.19 -12.69
C GLU A 47 -14.66 8.41 -13.17
N ALA A 48 -14.46 7.32 -13.91
CA ALA A 48 -15.53 6.44 -14.36
C ALA A 48 -16.02 5.46 -13.27
N ILE A 49 -15.24 5.27 -12.20
CA ILE A 49 -15.64 4.40 -11.09
C ILE A 49 -16.72 5.10 -10.27
N ARG A 50 -17.87 4.42 -10.15
CA ARG A 50 -18.98 4.91 -9.34
C ARG A 50 -18.57 5.01 -7.87
N ALA A 51 -18.93 6.11 -7.22
CA ALA A 51 -18.79 6.25 -5.77
C ALA A 51 -19.76 5.32 -5.02
N PHE A 52 -19.31 4.78 -3.89
CA PHE A 52 -20.16 4.03 -2.96
C PHE A 52 -20.80 2.73 -3.53
N MET A 53 -20.00 1.90 -4.22
CA MET A 53 -20.48 0.65 -4.84
C MET A 53 -20.55 -0.52 -3.83
N ASP A 54 -21.63 -1.28 -3.90
CA ASP A 54 -21.80 -2.54 -3.16
C ASP A 54 -21.20 -3.76 -3.88
N TYR A 55 -20.55 -3.55 -5.02
CA TYR A 55 -19.86 -4.58 -5.81
C TYR A 55 -18.38 -4.25 -6.03
N ARG A 56 -17.62 -5.25 -6.51
CA ARG A 56 -16.21 -5.11 -6.83
C ARG A 56 -16.00 -4.76 -8.30
N VAL A 57 -15.08 -3.83 -8.56
CA VAL A 57 -14.62 -3.42 -9.91
C VAL A 57 -13.17 -3.84 -10.09
N THR A 58 -12.81 -4.27 -11.31
CA THR A 58 -11.43 -4.55 -11.70
C THR A 58 -10.98 -3.53 -12.75
N VAL A 59 -9.87 -2.85 -12.48
CA VAL A 59 -9.18 -1.97 -13.42
C VAL A 59 -7.92 -2.69 -13.91
N ASN A 60 -7.95 -3.17 -15.14
CA ASN A 60 -6.80 -3.79 -15.80
C ASN A 60 -5.96 -2.71 -16.47
N ILE A 61 -4.69 -2.58 -16.09
CA ILE A 61 -3.78 -1.55 -16.59
C ILE A 61 -2.73 -2.22 -17.47
N ARG A 62 -2.71 -1.89 -18.76
CA ARG A 62 -1.75 -2.47 -19.72
C ARG A 62 -0.31 -2.04 -19.41
N ASN A 63 0.65 -2.68 -20.07
CA ASN A 63 2.04 -2.24 -20.02
C ASN A 63 2.14 -0.80 -20.56
N GLY A 64 2.95 0.02 -19.89
CA GLY A 64 3.10 1.43 -20.19
C GLY A 64 3.78 2.17 -19.04
N VAL A 65 4.31 3.35 -19.35
CA VAL A 65 4.83 4.29 -18.35
C VAL A 65 3.81 5.43 -18.22
N TYR A 66 3.04 5.36 -17.13
CA TYR A 66 1.99 6.30 -16.77
C TYR A 66 2.60 7.42 -15.93
N HIS A 67 2.95 8.53 -16.59
CA HIS A 67 3.44 9.75 -15.94
C HIS A 67 2.28 10.54 -15.30
N GLU A 68 1.73 9.99 -14.22
CA GLU A 68 0.55 10.51 -13.53
C GLU A 68 0.81 10.63 -12.03
N LYS A 69 0.35 11.74 -11.44
CA LYS A 69 0.23 11.87 -9.99
C LYS A 69 -1.19 11.48 -9.56
N VAL A 70 -1.34 10.23 -9.12
CA VAL A 70 -2.64 9.59 -8.94
C VAL A 70 -3.14 9.74 -7.51
N VAL A 71 -4.42 10.12 -7.36
CA VAL A 71 -5.14 10.09 -6.08
C VAL A 71 -6.36 9.21 -6.23
N ILE A 72 -6.44 8.14 -5.45
CA ILE A 72 -7.64 7.31 -5.34
C ILE A 72 -8.45 7.83 -4.15
N PRO A 73 -9.59 8.48 -4.39
CA PRO A 73 -10.30 9.20 -3.35
C PRO A 73 -11.03 8.27 -2.37
N ALA A 74 -11.36 8.78 -1.18
CA ALA A 74 -11.93 8.00 -0.07
C ALA A 74 -13.28 7.30 -0.39
N TRP A 75 -14.04 7.80 -1.36
CA TRP A 75 -15.32 7.20 -1.77
C TRP A 75 -15.17 6.01 -2.73
N VAL A 76 -13.96 5.77 -3.26
CA VAL A 76 -13.64 4.59 -4.07
C VAL A 76 -13.31 3.44 -3.13
N HIS A 77 -14.06 2.34 -3.25
CA HIS A 77 -13.84 1.14 -2.45
C HIS A 77 -14.13 -0.12 -3.24
N ASN A 78 -13.59 -1.24 -2.76
CA ASN A 78 -13.75 -2.54 -3.40
C ASN A 78 -13.29 -2.55 -4.87
N VAL A 79 -12.13 -1.98 -5.17
CA VAL A 79 -11.55 -1.98 -6.53
C VAL A 79 -10.24 -2.75 -6.53
N ASP A 80 -10.04 -3.58 -7.55
CA ASP A 80 -8.79 -4.26 -7.84
C ASP A 80 -8.10 -3.55 -9.02
N PHE A 81 -6.91 -3.00 -8.80
CA PHE A 81 -6.05 -2.40 -9.83
C PHE A 81 -4.97 -3.41 -10.23
N ILE A 82 -5.07 -3.98 -11.42
CA ILE A 82 -4.25 -5.10 -11.87
C ILE A 82 -3.42 -4.65 -13.06
N GLY A 83 -2.13 -4.47 -12.85
CA GLY A 83 -1.20 -4.25 -13.94
C GLY A 83 -0.97 -5.51 -14.77
N GLN A 84 -0.60 -5.32 -16.02
CA GLN A 84 -0.27 -6.42 -16.93
C GLN A 84 1.07 -7.05 -16.56
N SER A 85 2.02 -6.28 -16.02
CA SER A 85 3.31 -6.75 -15.54
C SER A 85 3.88 -5.80 -14.50
N ALA A 86 4.41 -6.35 -13.40
CA ALA A 86 5.09 -5.56 -12.38
C ALA A 86 6.27 -4.76 -12.97
N ASP A 87 6.98 -5.33 -13.95
CA ASP A 87 8.17 -4.72 -14.56
C ASP A 87 7.85 -3.74 -15.70
N SER A 88 6.59 -3.64 -16.14
CA SER A 88 6.25 -2.87 -17.36
C SER A 88 4.96 -2.04 -17.26
N THR A 89 4.15 -2.21 -16.22
CA THR A 89 3.06 -1.28 -15.88
C THR A 89 3.56 -0.37 -14.76
N ILE A 90 4.00 0.84 -15.11
CA ILE A 90 4.72 1.74 -14.20
C ILE A 90 3.95 3.05 -14.03
N ILE A 91 3.61 3.40 -12.79
CA ILE A 91 3.07 4.71 -12.41
C ILE A 91 4.22 5.51 -11.83
N THR A 92 4.55 6.66 -12.42
CA THR A 92 5.76 7.42 -12.05
C THR A 92 5.53 8.93 -11.94
N TRP A 93 6.10 9.52 -10.89
CA TRP A 93 6.16 10.97 -10.67
C TRP A 93 7.50 11.36 -10.01
N ALA A 94 7.76 12.66 -9.83
CA ALA A 94 9.09 13.18 -9.48
C ALA A 94 9.12 14.25 -8.38
N ASP A 95 8.04 14.38 -7.60
CA ASP A 95 7.98 15.43 -6.56
C ASP A 95 8.90 15.09 -5.38
N HIS A 96 9.59 16.11 -4.84
CA HIS A 96 10.33 16.01 -3.59
C HIS A 96 10.02 17.19 -2.66
N ALA A 97 10.23 16.99 -1.36
CA ALA A 97 9.75 17.88 -0.30
C ALA A 97 10.28 19.32 -0.39
N ASN A 98 11.44 19.51 -1.03
CA ASN A 98 12.11 20.81 -1.15
C ASN A 98 11.61 21.64 -2.36
N ILE A 99 10.83 21.07 -3.27
CA ILE A 99 10.16 21.85 -4.32
C ILE A 99 9.19 22.83 -3.66
N ASN A 100 9.40 24.14 -3.80
CA ASN A 100 8.47 25.17 -3.35
C ASN A 100 7.93 24.99 -1.91
N LYS A 101 8.76 24.50 -0.98
CA LYS A 101 8.36 24.18 0.41
C LYS A 101 7.19 23.18 0.49
N MET A 102 7.16 22.19 -0.42
CA MET A 102 6.10 21.19 -0.51
C MET A 102 5.98 20.29 0.72
N GLY A 103 7.08 19.95 1.39
CA GLY A 103 7.08 18.98 2.48
C GLY A 103 6.73 17.56 2.02
N THR A 104 7.05 16.56 2.85
CA THR A 104 6.95 15.13 2.50
C THR A 104 5.57 14.70 2.02
N PHE A 105 4.51 15.05 2.76
CA PHE A 105 3.17 14.47 2.60
C PHE A 105 2.45 14.81 1.29
N ARG A 106 3.02 15.69 0.47
CA ARG A 106 2.48 16.05 -0.85
C ARG A 106 3.30 15.51 -2.01
N THR A 107 4.38 14.77 -1.74
CA THR A 107 5.33 14.30 -2.76
C THR A 107 4.94 12.98 -3.42
N TYR A 108 3.86 12.34 -2.96
CA TYR A 108 3.42 11.03 -3.43
C TYR A 108 3.30 10.95 -4.96
N THR A 109 3.58 9.77 -5.51
CA THR A 109 3.19 9.40 -6.88
C THR A 109 1.77 8.85 -6.88
N LEU A 110 1.49 7.90 -6.00
CA LEU A 110 0.16 7.34 -5.76
C LEU A 110 -0.28 7.62 -4.33
N LYS A 111 -1.42 8.29 -4.16
CA LYS A 111 -2.13 8.41 -2.88
C LYS A 111 -3.40 7.57 -2.88
N VAL A 112 -3.58 6.75 -1.84
CA VAL A 112 -4.72 5.85 -1.69
C VAL A 112 -5.53 6.23 -0.44
N ASP A 113 -6.60 6.99 -0.65
CA ASP A 113 -7.55 7.36 0.40
C ASP A 113 -8.71 6.35 0.53
N GLY A 114 -9.02 5.62 -0.55
CA GLY A 114 -10.08 4.61 -0.61
C GLY A 114 -9.75 3.32 0.16
N CYS A 115 -10.78 2.53 0.51
CA CYS A 115 -10.65 1.34 1.37
C CYS A 115 -10.99 0.02 0.63
N GLY A 116 -10.45 -1.11 1.09
CA GLY A 116 -10.77 -2.44 0.53
C GLY A 116 -10.23 -2.66 -0.89
N LEU A 117 -9.12 -2.00 -1.20
CA LEU A 117 -8.51 -1.97 -2.52
C LEU A 117 -7.39 -3.00 -2.64
N THR A 118 -7.26 -3.60 -3.82
CA THR A 118 -6.13 -4.47 -4.15
C THR A 118 -5.34 -3.84 -5.29
N PHE A 119 -4.02 -3.91 -5.21
CA PHE A 119 -3.10 -3.58 -6.30
C PHE A 119 -2.28 -4.82 -6.59
N ALA A 120 -2.13 -5.18 -7.86
CA ALA A 120 -1.28 -6.29 -8.24
C ALA A 120 -0.52 -6.04 -9.52
N ASN A 121 0.68 -6.64 -9.64
CA ASN A 121 1.45 -6.70 -10.87
C ASN A 121 1.75 -5.33 -11.49
N LEU A 122 2.12 -4.34 -10.68
CA LEU A 122 2.46 -2.99 -11.15
C LEU A 122 3.62 -2.38 -10.34
N THR A 123 4.25 -1.35 -10.89
CA THR A 123 5.24 -0.52 -10.23
C THR A 123 4.65 0.84 -9.87
N VAL A 124 4.94 1.32 -8.66
CA VAL A 124 4.78 2.73 -8.28
C VAL A 124 6.16 3.29 -7.96
N GLU A 125 6.55 4.33 -8.67
CA GLU A 125 7.89 4.94 -8.58
C GLU A 125 7.78 6.43 -8.28
N ASN A 126 8.55 6.90 -7.29
CA ASN A 126 8.95 8.30 -7.25
C ASN A 126 10.40 8.41 -7.74
N ASN A 127 10.58 8.97 -8.94
CA ASN A 127 11.87 9.08 -9.61
C ASN A 127 12.61 10.40 -9.30
N ALA A 128 12.18 11.13 -8.27
CA ALA A 128 12.86 12.34 -7.85
C ALA A 128 14.34 12.08 -7.54
N PRO A 129 15.23 13.03 -7.88
CA PRO A 129 16.62 12.98 -7.41
C PRO A 129 16.66 13.02 -5.88
N ARG A 130 17.80 12.59 -5.29
CA ARG A 130 18.03 12.54 -3.83
C ARG A 130 18.20 13.95 -3.22
N LEU A 131 17.17 14.78 -3.33
CA LEU A 131 17.10 16.18 -2.89
C LEU A 131 16.19 16.38 -1.68
N GLY A 132 15.73 15.30 -1.04
CA GLY A 132 14.81 15.32 0.10
C GLY A 132 13.87 14.13 0.08
N GLN A 133 12.86 14.16 0.94
CA GLN A 133 11.81 13.15 1.01
C GLN A 133 10.99 13.14 -0.28
N ALA A 134 10.70 11.95 -0.80
CA ALA A 134 9.99 11.76 -2.07
C ALA A 134 9.20 10.44 -2.04
N VAL A 135 7.90 10.54 -1.81
CA VAL A 135 7.02 9.39 -1.57
C VAL A 135 6.59 8.76 -2.90
N ALA A 136 6.71 7.44 -3.03
CA ALA A 136 6.10 6.69 -4.12
C ALA A 136 4.65 6.36 -3.79
N LEU A 137 4.41 5.71 -2.65
CA LEU A 137 3.07 5.30 -2.18
C LEU A 137 2.71 6.01 -0.87
N HIS A 138 1.56 6.69 -0.85
CA HIS A 138 0.94 7.24 0.36
C HIS A 138 -0.41 6.55 0.59
N THR A 139 -0.59 5.86 1.71
CA THR A 139 -1.88 5.22 2.05
C THR A 139 -2.55 5.86 3.26
N GLU A 140 -3.80 6.28 3.12
CA GLU A 140 -4.70 6.66 4.22
C GLU A 140 -5.78 5.59 4.44
N GLY A 141 -6.22 4.92 3.37
CA GLY A 141 -7.30 3.92 3.43
C GLY A 141 -6.97 2.65 4.22
N ASP A 142 -8.01 1.90 4.58
CA ASP A 142 -7.94 0.65 5.34
C ASP A 142 -8.22 -0.58 4.45
N ARG A 143 -7.68 -1.74 4.83
CA ARG A 143 -7.78 -3.02 4.11
C ARG A 143 -7.20 -2.92 2.70
N LEU A 144 -5.99 -2.42 2.59
CA LEU A 144 -5.26 -2.33 1.32
C LEU A 144 -4.37 -3.55 1.15
N ILE A 145 -4.37 -4.12 -0.06
CA ILE A 145 -3.58 -5.29 -0.41
C ILE A 145 -2.72 -4.94 -1.62
N PHE A 146 -1.43 -5.24 -1.54
CA PHE A 146 -0.46 -5.08 -2.62
C PHE A 146 0.19 -6.45 -2.88
N VAL A 147 0.07 -6.99 -4.10
CA VAL A 147 0.57 -8.33 -4.45
C VAL A 147 1.47 -8.25 -5.66
N ASN A 148 2.71 -8.73 -5.56
CA ASN A 148 3.66 -8.69 -6.68
C ASN A 148 3.80 -7.26 -7.25
N CYS A 149 3.86 -6.27 -6.36
CA CYS A 149 4.06 -4.87 -6.71
C CYS A 149 5.52 -4.47 -6.47
N ARG A 150 5.96 -3.43 -7.19
CA ARG A 150 7.28 -2.80 -6.98
C ARG A 150 7.09 -1.36 -6.50
N PHE A 151 7.82 -0.97 -5.46
CA PHE A 151 7.81 0.38 -4.92
C PHE A 151 9.21 0.95 -4.97
N LEU A 152 9.41 1.90 -5.88
CA LEU A 152 10.74 2.43 -6.21
C LEU A 152 10.86 3.87 -5.71
N GLY A 153 11.96 4.16 -5.01
CA GLY A 153 12.19 5.49 -4.47
C GLY A 153 13.56 5.66 -3.84
N ASN A 154 13.68 6.72 -3.04
CA ASN A 154 14.86 7.02 -2.23
C ASN A 154 14.44 7.21 -0.77
N GLN A 155 14.45 8.44 -0.27
CA GLN A 155 14.00 8.74 1.08
C GLN A 155 12.47 8.77 1.14
N ASP A 156 11.88 8.09 2.12
CA ASP A 156 10.44 8.05 2.38
C ASP A 156 9.60 7.35 1.27
N THR A 157 10.08 6.27 0.65
CA THR A 157 9.40 5.57 -0.48
C THR A 157 7.93 5.22 -0.19
N ILE A 158 7.62 4.60 0.95
CA ILE A 158 6.27 4.19 1.34
C ILE A 158 5.86 4.89 2.62
N TYR A 159 4.81 5.71 2.54
CA TYR A 159 4.17 6.34 3.68
C TYR A 159 2.83 5.68 4.02
N THR A 160 2.78 4.94 5.12
CA THR A 160 1.55 4.27 5.59
C THR A 160 0.81 5.14 6.61
N ALA A 161 0.27 6.27 6.16
CA ALA A 161 -0.25 7.38 6.97
C ALA A 161 -1.50 7.06 7.80
N GLY A 162 -2.35 6.16 7.32
CA GLY A 162 -3.66 5.90 7.91
C GLY A 162 -3.60 5.40 9.36
N HIS A 163 -4.24 6.15 10.27
CA HIS A 163 -4.36 5.74 11.67
C HIS A 163 -5.23 4.49 11.78
N ARG A 164 -4.69 3.41 12.36
CA ARG A 164 -5.34 2.09 12.46
C ARG A 164 -5.67 1.44 11.10
N SER A 165 -5.09 1.94 10.01
CA SER A 165 -5.21 1.29 8.70
C SER A 165 -4.44 -0.02 8.68
N ARG A 166 -5.00 -1.00 7.99
CA ARG A 166 -4.48 -2.36 7.87
C ARG A 166 -4.05 -2.62 6.44
N LEU A 167 -2.79 -3.02 6.28
CA LEU A 167 -2.14 -3.16 4.98
C LEU A 167 -1.46 -4.52 4.86
N LEU A 168 -1.63 -5.17 3.70
CA LEU A 168 -0.88 -6.37 3.33
C LEU A 168 -0.01 -6.06 2.12
N PHE A 169 1.29 -6.32 2.23
CA PHE A 169 2.23 -6.36 1.11
C PHE A 169 2.72 -7.80 0.97
N ASP A 170 2.40 -8.44 -0.15
CA ASP A 170 2.71 -9.84 -0.42
C ASP A 170 3.57 -9.94 -1.68
N ASN A 171 4.72 -10.62 -1.57
CA ASN A 171 5.66 -10.83 -2.66
C ASN A 171 6.06 -9.51 -3.38
N CYS A 172 6.22 -8.42 -2.65
CA CYS A 172 6.56 -7.12 -3.21
C CYS A 172 8.07 -6.86 -3.22
N TYR A 173 8.53 -6.03 -4.15
CA TYR A 173 9.88 -5.45 -4.15
C TYR A 173 9.81 -4.00 -3.69
N ILE A 174 10.59 -3.62 -2.68
CA ILE A 174 10.58 -2.27 -2.10
C ILE A 174 12.03 -1.78 -2.00
N GLU A 175 12.32 -0.61 -2.56
CA GLU A 175 13.65 -0.02 -2.48
C GLU A 175 13.65 1.42 -1.97
N GLY A 176 14.74 1.80 -1.31
CA GLY A 176 14.93 3.17 -0.84
C GLY A 176 16.23 3.40 -0.10
N THR A 177 16.39 4.61 0.43
CA THR A 177 17.59 5.04 1.16
C THR A 177 17.30 5.17 2.64
N THR A 178 16.60 6.24 3.03
CA THR A 178 16.36 6.63 4.42
C THR A 178 14.88 6.47 4.73
N ASP A 179 14.55 5.76 5.80
CA ASP A 179 13.19 5.66 6.33
C ASP A 179 12.17 5.23 5.25
N PHE A 180 12.60 4.36 4.34
CA PHE A 180 11.85 4.14 3.09
C PHE A 180 10.53 3.39 3.30
N ILE A 181 10.28 2.87 4.50
CA ILE A 181 8.97 2.43 4.98
C ILE A 181 8.66 3.14 6.31
N PHE A 182 7.67 4.04 6.33
CA PHE A 182 7.40 4.86 7.51
C PHE A 182 5.91 5.17 7.70
N GLY A 183 5.55 5.51 8.94
CA GLY A 183 4.17 5.83 9.33
C GLY A 183 3.58 4.96 10.45
N PRO A 184 2.29 5.21 10.80
CA PRO A 184 1.64 4.60 11.97
C PRO A 184 0.89 3.28 11.74
N ALA A 185 0.64 2.88 10.49
CA ALA A 185 -0.28 1.79 10.16
C ALA A 185 0.13 0.41 10.72
N THR A 186 -0.84 -0.49 10.78
CA THR A 186 -0.61 -1.93 10.95
C THR A 186 -0.35 -2.53 9.57
N ALA A 187 0.86 -3.03 9.31
CA ALA A 187 1.22 -3.56 8.01
C ALA A 187 2.00 -4.87 8.12
N LEU A 188 1.51 -5.91 7.42
CA LEU A 188 2.25 -7.14 7.19
C LEU A 188 2.93 -7.06 5.83
N PHE A 189 4.25 -7.21 5.83
CA PHE A 189 5.07 -7.43 4.65
C PHE A 189 5.49 -8.89 4.66
N THR A 190 5.00 -9.69 3.71
CA THR A 190 5.31 -11.11 3.62
C THR A 190 5.97 -11.45 2.29
N ALA A 191 7.01 -12.29 2.34
CA ALA A 191 7.78 -12.71 1.15
C ALA A 191 8.34 -11.54 0.29
N CYS A 192 8.51 -10.36 0.88
CA CYS A 192 8.98 -9.18 0.17
C CYS A 192 10.50 -9.14 0.07
N GLU A 193 11.03 -8.45 -0.95
CA GLU A 193 12.42 -8.03 -1.00
C GLU A 193 12.54 -6.55 -0.60
N LEU A 194 13.41 -6.26 0.36
CA LEU A 194 13.69 -4.92 0.86
C LEU A 194 15.11 -4.53 0.45
N ARG A 195 15.25 -3.65 -0.55
CA ARG A 195 16.52 -3.27 -1.15
C ARG A 195 17.01 -1.92 -0.62
N SER A 196 18.11 -1.95 0.13
CA SER A 196 18.75 -0.74 0.67
C SER A 196 19.73 -0.11 -0.33
N LYS A 197 19.52 1.17 -0.66
CA LYS A 197 20.31 1.93 -1.65
C LYS A 197 21.35 2.88 -1.03
N SER A 198 21.43 2.89 0.31
CA SER A 198 22.39 3.69 1.08
C SER A 198 22.54 3.19 2.52
N ASN A 199 23.65 3.52 3.16
CA ASN A 199 23.85 3.33 4.60
C ASN A 199 22.90 4.20 5.45
N SER A 200 21.72 3.68 5.76
CA SER A 200 20.69 4.39 6.53
C SER A 200 19.72 3.45 7.26
N TYR A 201 18.40 3.57 7.07
CA TYR A 201 17.38 2.90 7.88
C TYR A 201 16.29 2.36 6.96
N ILE A 202 15.88 1.11 7.18
CA ILE A 202 14.76 0.51 6.44
C ILE A 202 13.45 1.12 6.91
N THR A 203 13.18 1.09 8.22
CA THR A 203 11.89 1.58 8.77
C THR A 203 12.02 2.83 9.64
N ALA A 204 10.96 3.65 9.60
CA ALA A 204 10.71 4.69 10.59
C ALA A 204 9.25 4.65 11.07
N ALA A 205 8.92 3.63 11.86
CA ALA A 205 7.56 3.45 12.36
C ALA A 205 7.17 4.56 13.35
N SER A 206 5.89 4.92 13.34
CA SER A 206 5.26 5.85 14.30
C SER A 206 3.98 5.26 14.91
N THR A 207 3.97 3.95 15.13
CA THR A 207 2.83 3.22 15.67
C THR A 207 2.36 3.84 17.00
N PRO A 208 1.08 4.23 17.13
CA PRO A 208 0.52 4.76 18.37
C PRO A 208 0.56 3.75 19.53
N ALA A 209 0.51 4.26 20.77
CA ALA A 209 0.55 3.45 21.99
C ALA A 209 -0.65 2.49 22.12
N ASP A 210 -1.81 2.90 21.60
CA ASP A 210 -3.09 2.19 21.62
C ASP A 210 -3.27 1.23 20.43
N VAL A 211 -2.25 1.10 19.58
CA VAL A 211 -2.22 0.17 18.44
C VAL A 211 -1.25 -0.96 18.74
N GLU A 212 -1.74 -2.19 18.87
CA GLU A 212 -0.92 -3.32 19.30
C GLU A 212 0.12 -3.75 18.25
N VAL A 213 -0.27 -3.86 16.98
CA VAL A 213 0.62 -4.35 15.91
C VAL A 213 0.96 -3.20 14.97
N GLY A 214 2.26 -2.92 14.81
CA GLY A 214 2.77 -1.95 13.84
C GLY A 214 3.19 -2.67 12.55
N TYR A 215 4.47 -2.59 12.23
CA TYR A 215 5.03 -3.32 11.09
C TYR A 215 5.48 -4.72 11.47
N VAL A 216 5.12 -5.69 10.65
CA VAL A 216 5.65 -7.05 10.70
C VAL A 216 6.23 -7.39 9.33
N PHE A 217 7.49 -7.81 9.32
CA PHE A 217 8.17 -8.34 8.14
C PHE A 217 8.33 -9.84 8.35
N TYR A 218 7.71 -10.64 7.49
CA TYR A 218 7.70 -12.10 7.60
C TYR A 218 8.29 -12.72 6.34
N ARG A 219 9.30 -13.58 6.48
CA ARG A 219 9.96 -14.25 5.34
C ARG A 219 10.44 -13.30 4.25
N CYS A 220 10.83 -12.09 4.65
CA CYS A 220 11.36 -11.09 3.72
C CYS A 220 12.86 -11.33 3.49
N ARG A 221 13.37 -10.90 2.34
CA ARG A 221 14.81 -10.82 2.06
C ARG A 221 15.27 -9.38 2.16
N LEU A 222 16.27 -9.11 2.98
CA LEU A 222 16.90 -7.80 3.09
C LEU A 222 18.17 -7.84 2.24
N THR A 223 18.19 -7.03 1.18
CA THR A 223 19.28 -6.92 0.20
C THR A 223 19.78 -5.47 0.13
N ALA A 224 20.93 -5.25 -0.49
CA ALA A 224 21.49 -3.91 -0.61
C ALA A 224 22.29 -3.73 -1.90
N ASP A 225 22.40 -2.47 -2.32
CA ASP A 225 23.28 -2.07 -3.41
C ASP A 225 24.75 -2.25 -3.07
N GLU A 226 25.59 -2.29 -4.10
CA GLU A 226 27.04 -2.39 -3.94
C GLU A 226 27.57 -1.21 -3.11
N GLY A 227 28.45 -1.51 -2.15
CA GLY A 227 29.03 -0.52 -1.24
C GLY A 227 28.14 -0.08 -0.08
N VAL A 228 26.92 -0.63 0.05
CA VAL A 228 26.05 -0.41 1.21
C VAL A 228 26.30 -1.53 2.23
N ASP A 229 26.81 -1.16 3.41
CA ASP A 229 27.31 -2.08 4.44
C ASP A 229 26.89 -1.70 5.88
N LYS A 230 26.16 -0.58 6.05
CA LYS A 230 25.81 -0.02 7.35
C LYS A 230 24.37 0.47 7.39
N VAL A 231 23.44 -0.47 7.41
CA VAL A 231 21.99 -0.23 7.45
C VAL A 231 21.40 -0.74 8.77
N TYR A 232 20.51 0.06 9.33
CA TYR A 232 19.70 -0.33 10.48
C TYR A 232 18.34 -0.83 10.01
N LEU A 233 17.81 -1.85 10.68
CA LEU A 233 16.46 -2.38 10.50
C LEU A 233 15.39 -1.29 10.68
N GLY A 234 15.62 -0.36 11.60
CA GLY A 234 14.73 0.77 11.78
C GLY A 234 15.09 1.72 12.90
N ARG A 235 14.29 2.78 13.03
CA ARG A 235 14.36 3.77 14.10
C ARG A 235 12.97 4.35 14.45
N PRO A 236 12.68 4.64 15.72
CA PRO A 236 11.36 5.09 16.14
C PRO A 236 11.14 6.55 15.77
N TRP A 237 10.28 6.84 14.79
CA TRP A 237 9.91 8.22 14.45
C TRP A 237 9.05 8.87 15.54
N ARG A 238 8.34 8.04 16.31
CA ARG A 238 7.56 8.41 17.50
C ARG A 238 7.77 7.37 18.61
N PRO A 239 7.52 7.74 19.89
CA PRO A 239 7.41 6.76 20.97
C PRO A 239 6.41 5.64 20.63
N TYR A 240 6.62 4.44 21.19
CA TYR A 240 5.78 3.24 20.96
C TYR A 240 5.81 2.63 19.55
N ALA A 241 6.64 3.18 18.64
CA ALA A 241 6.89 2.61 17.32
C ALA A 241 7.12 1.09 17.40
N SER A 242 6.46 0.34 16.51
CA SER A 242 6.46 -1.12 16.53
C SER A 242 6.91 -1.68 15.19
N THR A 243 7.93 -2.54 15.23
CA THR A 243 8.51 -3.17 14.03
C THR A 243 9.09 -4.52 14.43
N THR A 244 8.66 -5.60 13.78
CA THR A 244 9.16 -6.94 14.05
C THR A 244 9.61 -7.62 12.75
N PHE A 245 10.79 -8.23 12.75
CA PHE A 245 11.27 -9.08 11.64
C PHE A 245 11.24 -10.56 12.05
N ILE A 246 10.52 -11.39 11.30
CA ILE A 246 10.28 -12.81 11.59
C ILE A 246 10.72 -13.64 10.38
N ASP A 247 11.59 -14.63 10.60
CA ASP A 247 12.10 -15.56 9.59
C ASP A 247 12.65 -14.89 8.33
N CYS A 248 13.27 -13.70 8.48
CA CYS A 248 13.82 -12.96 7.36
C CYS A 248 15.25 -13.42 7.03
N GLU A 249 15.64 -13.32 5.76
CA GLU A 249 17.03 -13.48 5.33
C GLU A 249 17.70 -12.11 5.31
N MET A 250 18.72 -11.92 6.14
CA MET A 250 19.40 -10.63 6.30
C MET A 250 20.80 -10.64 5.68
N GLY A 251 20.98 -9.83 4.63
CA GLY A 251 22.29 -9.60 4.02
C GLY A 251 23.30 -8.94 4.96
N PRO A 252 24.61 -8.96 4.63
CA PRO A 252 25.69 -8.55 5.53
C PRO A 252 25.75 -7.05 5.82
N HIS A 253 24.93 -6.26 5.13
CA HIS A 253 24.84 -4.80 5.28
C HIS A 253 24.07 -4.37 6.53
N ILE A 254 23.34 -5.28 7.18
CA ILE A 254 22.61 -4.98 8.41
C ILE A 254 23.61 -4.89 9.57
N THR A 255 23.58 -3.76 10.27
CA THR A 255 24.48 -3.51 11.41
C THR A 255 24.23 -4.51 12.53
N ALA A 256 25.29 -4.90 13.25
CA ALA A 256 25.17 -5.80 14.41
C ALA A 256 24.18 -5.28 15.47
N ALA A 257 24.16 -3.96 15.70
CA ALA A 257 23.24 -3.29 16.60
C ALA A 257 21.75 -3.47 16.21
N GLY A 258 21.47 -3.66 14.92
CA GLY A 258 20.13 -3.82 14.35
C GLY A 258 19.34 -2.53 14.29
N TRP A 259 19.23 -1.80 15.40
CA TRP A 259 18.29 -0.69 15.58
C TRP A 259 18.97 0.60 16.04
N HIS A 260 18.34 1.73 15.76
CA HIS A 260 18.81 3.04 16.21
C HIS A 260 17.70 3.79 16.94
N ASN A 261 18.00 4.38 18.09
CA ASN A 261 17.02 5.01 18.99
C ASN A 261 16.58 6.43 18.58
N TRP A 262 16.74 6.80 17.31
CA TRP A 262 16.49 8.17 16.82
C TRP A 262 17.32 9.28 17.53
N LYS A 263 18.45 8.94 18.18
CA LYS A 263 19.23 9.86 19.05
C LYS A 263 18.44 10.36 20.26
N ASP A 264 17.49 9.56 20.72
CA ASP A 264 16.66 9.86 21.88
C ASP A 264 16.51 8.60 22.75
N PRO A 265 17.25 8.53 23.88
CA PRO A 265 17.20 7.39 24.79
C PRO A 265 15.82 7.14 25.41
N GLU A 266 14.90 8.12 25.44
CA GLU A 266 13.55 7.89 25.95
C GLU A 266 12.74 6.93 25.05
N ASN A 267 13.09 6.87 23.76
CA ASN A 267 12.47 5.92 22.84
C ASN A 267 12.79 4.46 23.20
N GLU A 268 13.95 4.19 23.82
CA GLU A 268 14.36 2.83 24.20
C GLU A 268 13.40 2.20 25.22
N LYS A 269 12.73 3.03 26.02
CA LYS A 269 11.76 2.58 27.04
C LYS A 269 10.42 2.15 26.44
N THR A 270 10.07 2.68 25.26
CA THR A 270 8.71 2.54 24.69
C THR A 270 8.69 1.83 23.35
N ALA A 271 9.76 1.88 22.56
CA ALA A 271 9.86 1.22 21.28
C ALA A 271 9.63 -0.30 21.39
N ARG A 272 9.04 -0.87 20.34
CA ARG A 272 8.59 -2.26 20.29
C ARG A 272 9.23 -2.94 19.10
N TYR A 273 10.55 -3.02 19.14
CA TYR A 273 11.38 -3.55 18.07
C TYR A 273 11.88 -4.92 18.44
N GLY A 274 11.72 -5.90 17.55
CA GLY A 274 12.05 -7.29 17.85
C GLY A 274 12.35 -8.11 16.61
N GLU A 275 13.00 -9.25 16.82
CA GLU A 275 13.40 -10.18 15.78
C GLU A 275 13.11 -11.61 16.25
N TYR A 276 12.72 -12.50 15.34
CA TYR A 276 12.58 -13.93 15.59
C TYR A 276 13.02 -14.74 14.35
N GLY A 277 13.77 -15.82 14.55
CA GLY A 277 14.06 -16.83 13.52
C GLY A 277 14.79 -16.35 12.25
N SER A 278 15.28 -15.10 12.20
CA SER A 278 15.97 -14.56 11.02
C SER A 278 17.34 -15.20 10.81
N THR A 279 17.77 -15.30 9.55
CA THR A 279 19.00 -15.98 9.12
C THR A 279 19.87 -15.08 8.25
N GLY A 280 21.04 -15.57 7.85
CA GLY A 280 22.02 -14.81 7.07
C GLY A 280 23.01 -14.01 7.93
N PRO A 281 24.04 -13.41 7.31
CA PRO A 281 25.10 -12.71 8.03
C PRO A 281 24.60 -11.48 8.81
N GLY A 282 23.60 -10.75 8.30
CA GLY A 282 23.00 -9.60 8.98
C GLY A 282 22.15 -9.96 10.21
N ALA A 283 21.74 -11.23 10.32
CA ALA A 283 21.02 -11.73 11.49
C ALA A 283 21.97 -12.05 12.66
N GLN A 284 23.29 -11.99 12.45
CA GLN A 284 24.29 -12.22 13.48
C GLN A 284 24.65 -10.93 14.23
N GLY A 285 25.38 -11.09 15.34
CA GLY A 285 25.93 -9.98 16.12
C GLY A 285 25.10 -9.59 17.35
N GLN A 286 25.60 -8.61 18.09
CA GLN A 286 24.97 -8.13 19.33
C GLN A 286 24.01 -6.98 19.03
N ARG A 287 22.70 -7.25 19.15
CA ARG A 287 21.66 -6.24 19.08
C ARG A 287 21.75 -5.26 20.26
N VAL A 288 21.19 -4.08 20.07
CA VAL A 288 20.98 -3.12 21.17
C VAL A 288 20.18 -3.76 22.32
N GLU A 289 20.52 -3.43 23.57
CA GLU A 289 19.93 -4.07 24.76
C GLU A 289 18.42 -3.82 24.93
N TRP A 290 17.91 -2.72 24.37
CA TRP A 290 16.50 -2.36 24.43
C TRP A 290 15.63 -3.03 23.36
N ALA A 291 16.22 -3.79 22.44
CA ALA A 291 15.46 -4.62 21.51
C ALA A 291 14.67 -5.67 22.31
N ARG A 292 13.41 -5.88 21.94
CA ARG A 292 12.51 -6.82 22.58
C ARG A 292 12.84 -8.25 22.14
N THR A 293 12.89 -9.14 23.11
CA THR A 293 12.84 -10.59 22.86
C THR A 293 11.46 -10.96 22.34
N ILE A 294 11.41 -11.63 21.19
CA ILE A 294 10.21 -12.26 20.65
C ILE A 294 10.37 -13.77 20.82
N ASP A 295 9.38 -14.43 21.41
CA ASP A 295 9.36 -15.89 21.51
C ASP A 295 8.53 -16.53 20.38
N SER A 296 8.52 -17.87 20.33
CA SER A 296 7.81 -18.60 19.28
C SER A 296 6.30 -18.38 19.30
N ALA A 297 5.71 -18.19 20.48
CA ALA A 297 4.26 -17.97 20.61
C ALA A 297 3.90 -16.58 20.05
N ARG A 298 4.66 -15.55 20.44
CA ARG A 298 4.48 -14.20 19.91
C ARG A 298 4.77 -14.12 18.42
N ALA A 299 5.77 -14.85 17.93
CA ALA A 299 6.04 -14.93 16.49
C ALA A 299 4.86 -15.56 15.74
N ALA A 300 4.26 -16.64 16.28
CA ALA A 300 3.07 -17.26 15.68
C ALA A 300 1.89 -16.28 15.58
N GLU A 301 1.59 -15.53 16.66
CA GLU A 301 0.58 -14.47 16.64
C GLU A 301 0.88 -13.40 15.59
N LEU A 302 2.11 -12.88 15.56
CA LEU A 302 2.52 -11.82 14.64
C LEU A 302 2.62 -12.28 13.18
N THR A 303 2.48 -13.57 12.89
CA THR A 303 2.43 -14.11 11.51
C THR A 303 1.05 -14.60 11.10
N ASP A 304 0.07 -14.57 12.00
CA ASP A 304 -1.33 -14.90 11.71
C ASP A 304 -2.11 -13.64 11.30
N PRO A 305 -2.55 -13.51 10.03
CA PRO A 305 -3.35 -12.38 9.59
C PRO A 305 -4.60 -12.14 10.45
N ALA A 306 -5.23 -13.20 10.98
CA ALA A 306 -6.39 -13.05 11.85
C ALA A 306 -6.03 -12.27 13.12
N TYR A 307 -4.90 -12.60 13.74
CA TYR A 307 -4.41 -11.87 14.91
C TYR A 307 -4.01 -10.43 14.57
N ILE A 308 -3.23 -10.24 13.50
CA ILE A 308 -2.73 -8.91 13.09
C ILE A 308 -3.89 -7.92 12.84
N TYR A 309 -4.98 -8.39 12.24
CA TYR A 309 -6.04 -7.50 11.70
C TYR A 309 -7.34 -7.46 12.49
N ASN A 310 -7.64 -8.44 13.35
CA ASN A 310 -8.91 -8.52 14.07
C ASN A 310 -8.96 -7.64 15.34
N ASN A 311 -7.90 -6.91 15.66
CA ASN A 311 -7.84 -6.02 16.82
C ASN A 311 -8.76 -4.79 16.75
N VAL A 312 -9.47 -4.57 15.63
CA VAL A 312 -10.42 -3.44 15.45
C VAL A 312 -11.72 -3.88 14.76
N ALA A 313 -11.66 -4.84 13.83
CA ALA A 313 -12.82 -5.49 13.19
C ALA A 313 -12.33 -6.70 12.38
N ASP A 314 -13.17 -7.70 12.14
CA ASP A 314 -12.78 -8.89 11.36
C ASP A 314 -12.35 -8.51 9.94
N TRP A 315 -11.09 -8.79 9.59
CA TRP A 315 -10.60 -8.70 8.21
C TRP A 315 -9.60 -9.82 7.93
N THR A 316 -10.00 -10.74 7.06
CA THR A 316 -9.10 -11.73 6.47
C THR A 316 -8.76 -11.27 5.05
N PRO A 317 -7.50 -10.91 4.75
CA PRO A 317 -7.13 -10.54 3.39
C PRO A 317 -7.31 -11.73 2.45
N VAL A 318 -8.05 -11.53 1.37
CA VAL A 318 -8.17 -12.51 0.28
C VAL A 318 -7.49 -11.91 -0.95
N THR A 319 -6.37 -12.48 -1.36
CA THR A 319 -5.65 -12.11 -2.60
C THR A 319 -6.45 -12.53 -3.83
N THR A 320 -6.18 -11.94 -4.99
CA THR A 320 -6.89 -12.22 -6.24
C THR A 320 -6.85 -13.71 -6.62
N GLU A 321 -5.71 -14.38 -6.45
CA GLU A 321 -5.56 -15.83 -6.69
C GLU A 321 -6.46 -16.68 -5.79
N ASN A 322 -6.61 -16.29 -4.51
CA ASN A 322 -7.47 -16.98 -3.56
C ASN A 322 -8.97 -16.68 -3.78
N ARG A 323 -9.31 -15.60 -4.48
CA ARG A 323 -10.70 -15.28 -4.86
C ARG A 323 -11.21 -16.13 -6.01
N THR A 324 -10.33 -16.56 -6.93
CA THR A 324 -10.72 -17.42 -8.06
C THR A 324 -11.09 -18.84 -7.65
N VAL A 325 -10.62 -19.32 -6.49
CA VAL A 325 -10.92 -20.67 -5.98
C VAL A 325 -12.30 -20.75 -5.30
N ASN A 326 -12.87 -19.61 -4.90
CA ASN A 326 -14.16 -19.54 -4.19
C ASN A 326 -15.33 -19.06 -5.08
N LYS A 327 -15.22 -19.23 -6.40
CA LYS A 327 -16.33 -19.05 -7.35
C LYS A 327 -16.72 -20.38 -7.98
#